data_AF-A0A3A8N4H9-F1
#
_entry.id   AF-A0A3A8N4H9-F1
#
_cell.length_a   1.000
_cell.length_b   1.000
_cell.length_c   1.000
_cell.angle_alpha   90.00
_cell.angle_beta   90.00
_cell.angle_gamma   90.00
#
_symmetry.space_group_name_H-M   'P 1'
#
loop_
_entity.id
_entity.type
_entity.pdbx_description
1 polymer ?
#
loop_
_entity_poly.entity_id
_entity_poly.type
_entity_poly.pdbx_seq_one_letter_code
_entity_poly.pdbx_strand_id
1 'polypeptide(L)'
;MELATAARRKTAPKAKKSVGKAAARKKTAPAAKKAAAKKAPAKKAAARKAAPRAKSAAQPASEDAVSVLEAALRSHARQRDLVSAGKEKDQLLRSLIPLYLAKSLDVEITSGTTSRFWSGLGVTYAAPNAAKALRLHAGYAQDTKKGKAITAKGVRYVEDALGQSAKG
;
A
#
# COMPACT_ATOMS: atom_id res chain seq x y z
N MET A 1 -5.31 9.78 65.05
CA MET A 1 -3.96 10.22 65.45
C MET A 1 -3.05 9.83 64.30
N GLU A 2 -2.79 10.73 63.35
CA GLU A 2 -1.70 11.76 63.40
C GLU A 2 -0.31 11.08 63.30
N LEU A 3 0.69 11.52 62.52
CA LEU A 3 0.90 12.55 61.51
C LEU A 3 2.34 12.32 60.94
N ALA A 4 2.68 12.94 59.80
CA ALA A 4 4.01 13.37 59.31
C ALA A 4 4.27 12.89 57.85
N THR A 5 4.10 13.69 56.79
CA THR A 5 4.73 14.95 56.34
C THR A 5 6.19 14.85 55.84
N ALA A 6 6.32 15.06 54.52
CA ALA A 6 7.29 15.89 53.78
C ALA A 6 8.81 15.58 53.80
N ALA A 7 9.39 15.41 52.59
CA ALA A 7 10.64 16.08 52.23
C ALA A 7 10.79 16.26 50.70
N ARG A 8 11.32 17.43 50.33
CA ARG A 8 11.42 18.05 49.01
C ARG A 8 12.85 17.97 48.45
N ARG A 9 12.95 17.92 47.11
CA ARG A 9 13.99 18.53 46.21
C ARG A 9 15.47 18.15 46.37
N LYS A 10 16.17 17.97 45.24
CA LYS A 10 17.30 18.81 44.79
C LYS A 10 17.81 18.43 43.39
N THR A 11 18.14 19.46 42.63
CA THR A 11 18.67 19.53 41.25
C THR A 11 20.20 19.65 41.21
N ALA A 12 20.82 19.25 40.07
CA ALA A 12 22.06 19.76 39.44
C ALA A 12 23.45 19.29 39.99
N PRO A 13 24.63 19.54 39.34
CA PRO A 13 25.02 19.78 37.91
C PRO A 13 26.41 19.18 37.43
N LYS A 14 26.73 19.37 36.12
CA LYS A 14 28.04 19.74 35.45
C LYS A 14 29.32 18.87 35.60
N ALA A 15 29.95 18.47 34.47
CA ALA A 15 31.13 19.10 33.79
C ALA A 15 32.31 18.07 33.74
N LYS A 16 33.33 18.03 32.86
CA LYS A 16 34.01 19.02 32.00
C LYS A 16 34.91 18.30 30.97
N LYS A 17 35.39 19.10 30.02
CA LYS A 17 36.15 18.87 28.77
C LYS A 17 37.68 18.98 28.97
N SER A 18 38.46 18.23 28.17
CA SER A 18 39.86 18.54 27.72
C SER A 18 40.26 17.47 26.68
N VAL A 19 40.55 17.72 25.40
CA VAL A 19 41.57 18.56 24.71
C VAL A 19 43.00 18.25 25.15
N GLY A 20 43.71 17.49 24.30
CA GLY A 20 45.17 17.33 24.30
C GLY A 20 45.66 17.24 22.85
N LYS A 21 46.53 18.18 22.48
CA LYS A 21 47.10 18.47 21.15
C LYS A 21 48.62 18.36 21.26
N ALA A 22 49.29 17.75 20.28
CA ALA A 22 50.67 18.01 19.81
C ALA A 22 51.21 16.74 19.13
N ALA A 23 52.05 16.74 18.09
CA ALA A 23 52.61 17.74 17.16
C ALA A 23 53.35 16.89 16.09
N ALA A 24 53.42 17.30 14.82
CA ALA A 24 54.63 17.83 14.17
C ALA A 24 54.76 17.15 12.78
N ARG A 25 55.23 17.71 11.66
CA ARG A 25 55.79 19.02 11.28
C ARG A 25 55.98 19.02 9.73
N LYS A 26 55.69 20.17 9.07
CA LYS A 26 56.54 20.96 8.10
C LYS A 26 57.26 20.23 6.95
N LYS A 27 57.40 20.67 5.68
CA LYS A 27 57.30 21.91 4.83
C LYS A 27 57.26 21.39 3.35
N THR A 28 56.85 22.06 2.26
CA THR A 28 57.32 23.31 1.62
C THR A 28 56.35 23.69 0.47
N ALA A 29 56.21 24.99 0.18
CA ALA A 29 55.65 25.58 -1.06
C ALA A 29 56.82 26.26 -1.84
N PRO A 30 56.65 27.13 -2.88
CA PRO A 30 55.61 27.34 -3.92
C PRO A 30 56.22 27.48 -5.36
N ALA A 31 55.41 27.62 -6.43
CA ALA A 31 55.65 28.59 -7.54
C ALA A 31 54.60 28.48 -8.66
N ALA A 32 54.09 29.63 -9.08
CA ALA A 32 53.06 29.83 -10.08
C ALA A 32 53.61 29.82 -11.52
N LYS A 33 52.77 29.41 -12.50
CA LYS A 33 52.75 30.01 -13.83
C LYS A 33 51.35 29.93 -14.46
N LYS A 34 51.03 31.00 -15.17
CA LYS A 34 49.72 31.50 -15.59
C LYS A 34 49.41 31.07 -17.03
N ALA A 35 48.11 31.05 -17.34
CA ALA A 35 47.46 31.13 -18.67
C ALA A 35 47.47 29.87 -19.56
N ALA A 36 46.29 29.28 -19.80
CA ALA A 36 45.41 29.66 -20.91
C ALA A 36 44.29 28.62 -21.13
N ALA A 37 43.06 29.12 -21.13
CA ALA A 37 41.96 28.73 -22.01
C ALA A 37 41.51 27.25 -22.15
N LYS A 38 40.21 27.09 -21.86
CA LYS A 38 39.20 26.28 -22.56
C LYS A 38 38.84 24.87 -22.02
N LYS A 39 37.58 24.84 -21.61
CA LYS A 39 36.56 23.76 -21.66
C LYS A 39 36.50 22.78 -20.49
N ALA A 40 35.45 23.00 -19.69
CA ALA A 40 34.93 22.12 -18.65
C ALA A 40 34.55 20.72 -19.18
N PRO A 41 34.74 19.63 -18.39
CA PRO A 41 34.19 18.33 -18.71
C PRO A 41 32.85 18.14 -17.98
N ALA A 42 31.75 18.62 -18.57
CA ALA A 42 30.41 18.28 -18.10
C ALA A 42 29.95 16.95 -18.74
N LYS A 43 30.22 15.84 -18.05
CA LYS A 43 29.45 14.60 -18.21
C LYS A 43 28.00 14.89 -17.81
N LYS A 44 27.07 14.88 -18.76
CA LYS A 44 25.75 14.23 -18.56
C LYS A 44 25.01 14.10 -19.88
N ALA A 45 24.75 12.85 -20.24
CA ALA A 45 23.84 12.47 -21.29
C ALA A 45 22.49 13.16 -21.11
N ALA A 46 22.12 14.02 -22.06
CA ALA A 46 20.78 14.53 -22.19
C ALA A 46 19.89 13.38 -22.67
N ALA A 47 19.24 12.74 -21.70
CA ALA A 47 18.19 11.76 -21.92
C ALA A 47 17.13 12.34 -22.84
N ARG A 48 16.83 11.59 -23.89
CA ARG A 48 15.71 11.79 -24.80
C ARG A 48 14.45 12.14 -24.00
N LYS A 49 13.82 13.26 -24.36
CA LYS A 49 12.43 13.56 -24.00
C LYS A 49 11.53 12.44 -24.54
N ALA A 50 11.31 11.41 -23.74
CA ALA A 50 10.16 10.55 -23.92
C ALA A 50 8.96 11.35 -23.39
N ALA A 51 8.20 11.93 -24.32
CA ALA A 51 6.82 12.31 -24.04
C ALA A 51 6.14 11.12 -23.33
N PRO A 52 5.34 11.33 -22.28
CA PRO A 52 4.53 10.25 -21.75
C PRO A 52 3.64 9.79 -22.90
N ARG A 53 3.95 8.61 -23.47
CA ARG A 53 3.04 7.88 -24.34
C ARG A 53 1.75 7.78 -23.55
N ALA A 54 0.76 8.57 -23.95
CA ALA A 54 -0.61 8.36 -23.58
C ALA A 54 -0.90 6.90 -23.96
N LYS A 55 -1.00 6.04 -22.93
CA LYS A 55 -1.58 4.72 -23.12
C LYS A 55 -2.98 4.98 -23.66
N SER A 56 -3.25 4.41 -24.83
CA SER A 56 -4.55 4.37 -25.46
C SER A 56 -5.65 4.25 -24.42
N ALA A 57 -6.66 5.10 -24.55
CA ALA A 57 -7.94 4.95 -23.88
C ALA A 57 -8.49 3.55 -24.20
N ALA A 58 -8.34 2.62 -23.26
CA ALA A 58 -9.28 1.53 -23.10
C ALA A 58 -10.52 2.13 -22.44
N GLN A 59 -11.57 2.38 -23.23
CA GLN A 59 -12.93 2.55 -22.71
C GLN A 59 -13.42 1.22 -22.08
N PRO A 60 -14.44 1.24 -21.21
CA PRO A 60 -14.26 0.88 -19.81
C PRO A 60 -14.69 -0.56 -19.49
N ALA A 61 -13.86 -1.56 -19.84
CA ALA A 61 -14.10 -2.94 -19.37
C ALA A 61 -14.27 -3.01 -17.83
N SER A 62 -13.68 -2.06 -17.12
CA SER A 62 -13.81 -1.88 -15.67
C SER A 62 -15.22 -1.47 -15.21
N GLU A 63 -15.96 -0.66 -15.97
CA GLU A 63 -17.30 -0.19 -15.57
C GLU A 63 -18.33 -1.29 -15.79
N ASP A 64 -18.26 -1.99 -16.93
CA ASP A 64 -19.07 -3.18 -17.18
C ASP A 64 -18.82 -4.27 -16.12
N ALA A 65 -17.56 -4.50 -15.75
CA ALA A 65 -17.23 -5.48 -14.70
C ALA A 65 -17.83 -5.11 -13.34
N VAL A 66 -17.82 -3.83 -12.96
CA VAL A 66 -18.43 -3.38 -11.69
C VAL A 66 -19.95 -3.57 -11.74
N SER A 67 -20.62 -3.17 -12.81
CA SER A 67 -22.08 -3.35 -12.95
C SER A 67 -22.48 -4.83 -12.94
N VAL A 68 -21.70 -5.72 -13.57
CA VAL A 68 -21.92 -7.17 -13.53
C VAL A 68 -21.74 -7.72 -12.12
N LEU A 69 -20.75 -7.26 -11.36
CA LEU A 69 -20.56 -7.65 -9.95
C LEU A 69 -21.71 -7.17 -9.06
N GLU A 70 -22.19 -5.95 -9.27
CA GLU A 70 -23.33 -5.41 -8.51
C GLU A 70 -24.62 -6.15 -8.83
N ALA A 71 -24.83 -6.54 -10.10
CA ALA A 71 -25.95 -7.40 -10.48
C ALA A 71 -25.83 -8.79 -9.83
N ALA A 72 -24.65 -9.41 -9.89
CA ALA A 72 -24.40 -10.71 -9.27
C ALA A 72 -24.59 -10.66 -7.75
N LEU A 73 -24.14 -9.60 -7.08
CA LEU A 73 -24.37 -9.38 -5.67
C LEU A 73 -25.87 -9.28 -5.34
N ARG A 74 -26.64 -8.53 -6.12
CA ARG A 74 -28.09 -8.37 -5.94
C ARG A 74 -28.87 -9.66 -6.16
N SER A 75 -28.40 -10.52 -7.06
CA SER A 75 -29.01 -11.84 -7.31
C SER A 75 -28.53 -12.94 -6.36
N HIS A 76 -27.56 -12.65 -5.49
CA HIS A 76 -26.97 -13.65 -4.60
C HIS A 76 -27.87 -13.90 -3.37
N ALA A 77 -28.13 -15.17 -3.04
CA ALA A 77 -28.98 -15.55 -1.89
C ALA A 77 -28.51 -14.93 -0.56
N ARG A 78 -27.19 -14.80 -0.38
CA ARG A 78 -26.54 -14.18 0.79
C ARG A 78 -26.10 -12.73 0.55
N GLN A 79 -26.84 -11.96 -0.25
CA GLN A 79 -26.50 -10.57 -0.57
C GLN A 79 -26.21 -9.74 0.69
N ARG A 80 -27.09 -9.80 1.68
CA ARG A 80 -26.98 -9.00 2.91
C ARG A 80 -25.72 -9.34 3.69
N ASP A 81 -25.41 -10.63 3.82
CA ASP A 81 -24.22 -11.10 4.54
C ASP A 81 -22.94 -10.68 3.83
N LEU A 82 -22.90 -10.77 2.49
CA LEU A 82 -21.75 -10.32 1.69
C LEU A 82 -21.51 -8.81 1.83
N VAL A 83 -22.58 -8.01 1.84
CA VAL A 83 -22.45 -6.55 2.04
C VAL A 83 -22.01 -6.25 3.48
N SER A 84 -22.54 -6.96 4.47
CA SER A 84 -22.16 -6.81 5.88
C SER A 84 -20.69 -7.15 6.09
N ALA A 85 -20.25 -8.30 5.59
CA ALA A 85 -18.86 -8.75 5.57
C ALA A 85 -17.93 -7.74 4.88
N GLY A 86 -18.41 -7.07 3.83
CA GLY A 86 -17.70 -5.97 3.18
C GLY A 86 -17.49 -4.73 4.06
N LYS A 87 -18.37 -4.49 5.02
CA LYS A 87 -18.28 -3.35 5.96
C LYS A 87 -17.35 -3.65 7.13
N GLU A 88 -17.11 -4.91 7.45
CA GLU A 88 -16.16 -5.32 8.49
C GLU A 88 -14.75 -4.84 8.21
N LYS A 89 -13.91 -4.68 9.24
CA LYS A 89 -12.54 -4.14 9.08
C LYS A 89 -11.55 -5.12 8.43
N ASP A 90 -11.98 -6.33 8.08
CA ASP A 90 -11.17 -7.33 7.42
C ASP A 90 -10.84 -6.92 5.96
N GLN A 91 -9.57 -6.55 5.75
CA GLN A 91 -9.07 -6.12 4.45
C GLN A 91 -9.00 -7.28 3.45
N LEU A 92 -8.75 -8.51 3.91
CA LEU A 92 -8.70 -9.69 3.05
C LEU A 92 -10.10 -10.04 2.59
N LEU A 93 -11.07 -10.09 3.50
CA LEU A 93 -12.45 -10.41 3.19
C LEU A 93 -13.03 -9.43 2.15
N ARG A 94 -12.82 -8.13 2.35
CA ARG A 94 -13.17 -7.09 1.36
C ARG A 94 -12.54 -7.32 -0.01
N SER A 95 -11.31 -7.83 -0.07
CA SER A 95 -10.65 -8.14 -1.34
C SER A 95 -11.19 -9.41 -2.00
N LEU A 96 -11.59 -10.39 -1.19
CA LEU A 96 -12.03 -11.70 -1.69
C LEU A 96 -13.49 -11.72 -2.12
N ILE A 97 -14.36 -10.91 -1.54
CA ILE A 97 -15.80 -10.91 -1.89
C ILE A 97 -16.04 -10.63 -3.39
N PRO A 98 -15.44 -9.60 -4.03
CA PRO A 98 -15.62 -9.39 -5.46
C PRO A 98 -15.06 -10.55 -6.30
N LEU A 99 -13.96 -11.17 -5.86
CA LEU A 99 -13.37 -12.34 -6.53
C LEU A 99 -14.24 -13.59 -6.36
N TYR A 100 -14.93 -13.71 -5.22
CA TYR A 100 -15.88 -14.79 -4.93
C TYR A 100 -17.11 -14.68 -5.83
N LEU A 101 -17.67 -13.48 -5.98
CA LEU A 101 -18.77 -13.22 -6.92
C LEU A 101 -18.35 -13.47 -8.37
N ALA A 102 -17.13 -13.07 -8.72
CA ALA A 102 -16.57 -13.28 -10.04
C ALA A 102 -16.18 -14.75 -10.32
N LYS A 103 -16.21 -15.66 -9.35
CA LYS A 103 -15.82 -17.06 -9.59
C LYS A 103 -16.65 -17.71 -10.70
N SER A 104 -17.94 -17.39 -10.75
CA SER A 104 -18.89 -17.94 -11.73
C SER A 104 -19.10 -17.00 -12.92
N LEU A 105 -18.41 -15.86 -12.95
CA LEU A 105 -18.55 -14.83 -13.97
C LEU A 105 -17.20 -14.73 -14.69
N ASP A 106 -17.18 -14.80 -16.02
CA ASP A 106 -15.92 -14.70 -16.77
C ASP A 106 -15.44 -13.24 -16.88
N VAL A 107 -15.37 -12.52 -15.76
CA VAL A 107 -15.02 -11.10 -15.66
C VAL A 107 -13.66 -10.89 -15.02
N GLU A 108 -12.93 -9.90 -15.51
CA GLU A 108 -11.62 -9.51 -14.97
C GLU A 108 -11.79 -8.66 -13.70
N ILE A 109 -11.23 -9.16 -12.60
CA ILE A 109 -11.20 -8.43 -11.33
C ILE A 109 -9.78 -7.94 -11.06
N THR A 110 -9.67 -6.61 -10.99
CA THR A 110 -8.47 -5.91 -10.57
C THR A 110 -8.70 -5.24 -9.22
N SER A 111 -7.62 -4.81 -8.55
CA SER A 111 -7.73 -3.99 -7.34
C SER A 111 -8.49 -2.67 -7.57
N GLY A 112 -8.45 -2.13 -8.80
CA GLY A 112 -9.26 -0.98 -9.20
C GLY A 112 -10.75 -1.30 -9.26
N THR A 113 -11.12 -2.42 -9.89
CA THR A 113 -12.50 -2.91 -9.95
C THR A 113 -13.06 -3.14 -8.55
N THR A 114 -12.30 -3.81 -7.67
CA THR A 114 -12.65 -4.01 -6.26
C THR A 114 -12.92 -2.70 -5.53
N SER A 115 -12.06 -1.69 -5.73
CA SER A 115 -12.22 -0.39 -5.07
C SER A 115 -13.48 0.34 -5.54
N ARG A 116 -13.78 0.33 -6.83
CA ARG A 116 -14.99 0.95 -7.40
C ARG A 116 -16.26 0.25 -6.96
N PHE A 117 -16.26 -1.08 -6.97
CA PHE A 117 -17.38 -1.90 -6.47
C PHE A 117 -17.75 -1.53 -5.03
N TRP A 118 -16.76 -1.44 -4.13
CA TRP A 118 -17.03 -1.04 -2.75
C TRP A 118 -17.46 0.42 -2.62
N SER A 119 -16.89 1.30 -3.46
CA SER A 119 -17.30 2.71 -3.49
C SER A 119 -18.77 2.86 -3.90
N GLY A 120 -19.27 2.06 -4.84
CA GLY A 120 -20.68 2.00 -5.23
C GLY A 120 -21.63 1.57 -4.11
N LEU A 121 -21.13 0.78 -3.16
CA LEU A 121 -21.86 0.32 -1.97
C LEU A 121 -21.66 1.20 -0.73
N GLY A 122 -20.97 2.35 -0.86
CA GLY A 122 -20.67 3.27 0.23
C GLY A 122 -19.59 2.77 1.19
N VAL A 123 -18.77 1.80 0.79
CA VAL A 123 -17.66 1.26 1.59
C VAL A 123 -16.34 1.87 1.10
N THR A 124 -15.68 2.64 1.95
CA THR A 124 -14.35 3.18 1.64
C THR A 124 -13.31 2.07 1.62
N TYR A 125 -12.92 1.67 0.41
CA TYR A 125 -11.88 0.67 0.21
C TYR A 125 -11.03 1.01 -1.00
N ALA A 126 -9.77 1.40 -0.76
CA ALA A 126 -8.88 1.85 -1.81
C ALA A 126 -8.17 0.67 -2.50
N ALA A 127 -7.98 0.77 -3.81
CA ALA A 127 -7.23 -0.20 -4.61
C ALA A 127 -5.86 -0.63 -4.04
N PRO A 128 -5.00 0.26 -3.48
CA PRO A 128 -3.73 -0.18 -2.88
C PRO A 128 -3.93 -1.12 -1.68
N ASN A 129 -5.02 -0.96 -0.92
CA ASN A 129 -5.33 -1.85 0.20
C ASN A 129 -5.73 -3.23 -0.30
N ALA A 130 -6.51 -3.30 -1.38
CA ALA A 130 -6.88 -4.55 -2.05
C ALA A 130 -5.64 -5.32 -2.53
N ALA A 131 -4.76 -4.63 -3.24
CA ALA A 131 -3.51 -5.23 -3.72
C ALA A 131 -2.63 -5.71 -2.56
N LYS A 132 -2.52 -4.91 -1.49
CA LYS A 132 -1.73 -5.27 -0.31
C LYS A 132 -2.29 -6.48 0.43
N ALA A 133 -3.61 -6.55 0.65
CA ALA A 133 -4.25 -7.67 1.33
C ALA A 133 -4.03 -8.99 0.56
N LEU A 134 -4.25 -8.97 -0.74
CA LEU A 134 -4.02 -10.16 -1.59
C LEU A 134 -2.55 -10.57 -1.66
N ARG A 135 -1.62 -9.62 -1.57
CA ARG A 135 -0.19 -9.91 -1.53
C ARG A 135 0.28 -10.48 -0.20
N LEU A 136 -0.24 -9.98 0.92
CA LEU A 136 0.09 -10.47 2.26
C LEU A 136 -0.49 -11.86 2.51
N HIS A 137 -1.69 -12.12 2.01
CA HIS A 137 -2.38 -13.39 2.14
C HIS A 137 -2.25 -14.21 0.85
N ALA A 138 -1.02 -14.61 0.56
CA ALA A 138 -0.74 -15.48 -0.58
C ALA A 138 -1.53 -16.80 -0.47
N GLY A 139 -2.03 -17.28 -1.60
CA GLY A 139 -2.79 -18.53 -1.69
C GLY A 139 -4.29 -18.40 -1.44
N TYR A 140 -4.83 -17.20 -1.20
CA TYR A 140 -6.28 -16.95 -1.19
C TYR A 140 -6.80 -16.50 -2.56
N ALA A 141 -5.99 -15.73 -3.30
CA ALA A 141 -6.22 -15.39 -4.70
C ALA A 141 -4.98 -15.76 -5.53
N GLN A 142 -5.21 -16.07 -6.79
CA GLN A 142 -4.18 -16.39 -7.78
C GLN A 142 -4.25 -15.40 -8.94
N ASP A 143 -3.08 -15.05 -9.47
CA ASP A 143 -2.97 -14.27 -10.70
C ASP A 143 -3.23 -15.19 -11.90
N THR A 144 -4.10 -14.74 -12.80
CA THR A 144 -4.49 -15.42 -14.03
C THR A 144 -4.27 -14.51 -15.23
N LYS A 145 -4.43 -15.04 -16.45
CA LYS A 145 -4.26 -14.27 -17.68
C LYS A 145 -5.28 -13.12 -17.83
N LYS A 146 -6.42 -13.21 -17.13
CA LYS A 146 -7.52 -12.22 -17.13
C LYS A 146 -7.59 -11.42 -15.82
N GLY A 147 -6.50 -11.32 -15.06
CA GLY A 147 -6.50 -10.65 -13.75
C GLY A 147 -6.51 -11.63 -12.57
N LYS A 148 -7.12 -11.26 -11.43
CA LYS A 148 -7.08 -12.10 -10.23
C LYS A 148 -8.31 -12.99 -10.14
N ALA A 149 -8.11 -14.25 -9.74
CA ALA A 149 -9.16 -15.22 -9.46
C ALA A 149 -9.06 -15.73 -8.02
N ILE A 150 -10.20 -16.06 -7.42
CA ILE A 150 -10.25 -16.67 -6.09
C ILE A 150 -9.80 -18.14 -6.15
N THR A 151 -9.06 -18.58 -5.14
CA THR A 151 -8.68 -20.00 -4.98
C THR A 151 -9.70 -20.75 -4.13
N ALA A 152 -9.64 -22.08 -4.07
CA ALA A 152 -10.47 -22.87 -3.16
C ALA A 152 -10.32 -22.45 -1.68
N LYS A 153 -9.11 -22.08 -1.26
CA LYS A 153 -8.82 -21.57 0.09
C LYS A 153 -9.50 -20.21 0.32
N GLY A 154 -9.44 -19.33 -0.67
CA GLY A 154 -10.14 -18.04 -0.67
C GLY A 154 -11.65 -18.21 -0.53
N VAL A 155 -12.24 -19.11 -1.31
CA VAL A 155 -13.68 -19.42 -1.22
C VAL A 155 -14.04 -19.87 0.19
N ARG A 156 -13.30 -20.83 0.75
CA ARG A 156 -13.59 -21.35 2.09
C ARG A 156 -13.49 -20.28 3.19
N TYR A 157 -12.58 -19.32 3.04
CA TYR A 157 -12.46 -18.18 3.95
C TYR A 157 -13.69 -17.27 3.92
N VAL A 158 -14.18 -16.96 2.71
CA VAL A 158 -15.40 -16.16 2.54
C VAL A 158 -16.60 -16.91 3.10
N GLU A 159 -16.76 -18.19 2.78
CA GLU A 159 -17.84 -19.03 3.29
C GLU A 159 -17.86 -19.12 4.82
N ASP A 160 -16.68 -19.29 5.44
CA ASP A 160 -16.55 -19.34 6.90
C ASP A 160 -16.96 -18.01 7.54
N ALA A 161 -16.48 -16.89 6.99
CA ALA A 161 -16.87 -15.56 7.46
C ALA A 161 -18.40 -15.34 7.37
N LEU A 162 -19.02 -15.73 6.24
CA LEU A 162 -20.48 -15.63 6.08
C LEU A 162 -21.24 -16.55 7.06
N GLY A 163 -20.69 -17.74 7.35
CA GLY A 163 -21.24 -18.67 8.33
C GLY A 163 -21.14 -18.17 9.78
N GLN A 164 -20.16 -17.32 10.08
CA GLN A 164 -20.04 -16.63 11.36
C GLN A 164 -21.01 -15.44 11.46
N SER A 165 -21.19 -14.67 10.38
CA SER A 165 -22.14 -13.54 10.35
C SER A 165 -23.60 -13.98 10.52
N ALA A 166 -23.96 -15.21 10.15
CA ALA A 166 -25.31 -15.76 10.33
C ALA A 166 -25.65 -16.16 11.78
N LYS A 167 -24.66 -16.16 12.69
CA LYS A 167 -24.82 -16.52 14.11
C LYS A 167 -24.85 -15.33 15.06
N GLY A 168 -24.68 -14.10 14.56
CA GLY A 168 -24.73 -12.85 15.34
C GLY A 168 -26.04 -12.11 15.11
#